data_AF-A0A9J7LJS2-F1
#
_entry.id   AF-A0A9J7LJS2-F1
#
_cell.length_a   1.000
_cell.length_b   1.000
_cell.length_c   1.000
_cell.angle_alpha   90.00
_cell.angle_beta   90.00
_cell.angle_gamma   90.00
#
_symmetry.space_group_name_H-M   'P 1'
#
loop_
_entity.id
_entity.type
_entity.pdbx_description
1 polymer ?
#
loop_
_entity_poly.entity_id
_entity_poly.type
_entity_poly.pdbx_seq_one_letter_code
_entity_poly.pdbx_strand_id
1 'polypeptide(L)'
;MATKAEIAIPQSAEDIAPSWVQSVLQKDLTGITITDVDVKGSINQGEGFMSDIIAFDAVGIRNGTSQRYSLVAKLTDFKRPFTILKECPKDFHIKLELTEVKFYSEAVPELLSVAIPGTERESKPGKEDHPPTDSLFLPKCYFAATDPNSMVSVRVMENLKSQGFSIKPNRQPLSRAEMMLVAGALAQLHGLSHLLELRSGKPLPEKYDWILSRSDIEGMRGTLSYQYQTAVKEFATAFPDQADLTARLEKLDPYREILKLAEGPRLKVICHVGSWVNNIMIKVRHGRVFFYFLDKM
;
A
#
# COMPACT_ATOMS: atom_id res chain seq x y z
N MET A 1 19.74 -3.92 -30.22
CA MET A 1 18.73 -3.49 -29.23
C MET A 1 19.42 -3.50 -27.88
N ALA A 2 19.59 -2.35 -27.23
CA ALA A 2 20.15 -2.31 -25.88
C ALA A 2 19.12 -2.88 -24.91
N THR A 3 19.47 -3.96 -24.22
CA THR A 3 18.71 -4.46 -23.07
C THR A 3 18.59 -3.31 -22.06
N LYS A 4 17.36 -2.88 -21.79
CA LYS A 4 17.09 -1.88 -20.76
C LYS A 4 17.57 -2.49 -19.45
N ALA A 5 18.68 -1.99 -18.90
CA ALA A 5 19.25 -2.52 -17.68
C ALA A 5 18.17 -2.52 -16.59
N GLU A 6 17.97 -3.68 -15.97
CA GLU A 6 17.02 -3.83 -14.88
C GLU A 6 17.52 -3.04 -13.68
N ILE A 7 16.66 -2.22 -13.08
CA ILE A 7 17.01 -1.44 -11.90
C ILE A 7 17.13 -2.39 -10.72
N ALA A 8 18.30 -2.47 -10.11
CA ALA A 8 18.55 -3.32 -8.94
C ALA A 8 17.58 -2.99 -7.79
N ILE A 9 17.18 -4.01 -7.03
CA ILE A 9 16.36 -3.83 -5.82
C ILE A 9 17.31 -3.61 -4.63
N PRO A 10 17.27 -2.44 -3.97
CA PRO A 10 18.07 -2.18 -2.78
C PRO A 10 17.63 -3.08 -1.63
N GLN A 11 18.59 -3.54 -0.85
CA GLN A 11 18.39 -4.39 0.32
C GLN A 11 18.58 -3.62 1.63
N SER A 12 19.23 -2.46 1.57
CA SER A 12 19.44 -1.59 2.73
C SER A 12 19.45 -0.09 2.37
N ALA A 13 19.62 0.75 3.38
CA ALA A 13 19.72 2.21 3.23
C ALA A 13 20.92 2.62 2.36
N GLU A 14 22.02 1.88 2.49
CA GLU A 14 23.29 2.13 1.80
C GLU A 14 23.18 1.92 0.28
N ASP A 15 22.24 1.10 -0.17
CA ASP A 15 21.97 0.86 -1.60
C ASP A 15 21.22 2.03 -2.26
N ILE A 16 20.66 2.96 -1.48
CA ILE A 16 19.95 4.15 -1.97
C ILE A 16 20.96 5.23 -2.35
N ALA A 17 21.74 4.96 -3.40
CA ALA A 17 22.77 5.86 -3.91
C ALA A 17 22.25 6.77 -5.05
N PRO A 18 22.91 7.91 -5.33
CA PRO A 18 22.51 8.83 -6.42
C PRO A 18 22.32 8.16 -7.79
N SER A 19 23.18 7.21 -8.17
CA SER A 19 23.08 6.47 -9.44
C SER A 19 21.84 5.57 -9.50
N TRP A 20 21.45 4.98 -8.37
CA TRP A 20 20.25 4.18 -8.27
C TRP A 20 19.00 5.07 -8.32
N VAL A 21 18.98 6.15 -7.54
CA VAL A 21 17.87 7.13 -7.54
C VAL A 21 17.68 7.77 -8.92
N GLN A 22 18.78 8.05 -9.63
CA GLN A 22 18.75 8.49 -11.03
C GLN A 22 17.96 7.51 -11.90
N SER A 23 18.29 6.21 -11.81
CA SER A 23 17.63 5.17 -12.61
C SER A 23 16.14 5.05 -12.29
N VAL A 24 15.79 5.17 -11.00
CA VAL A 24 14.41 5.16 -10.51
C VAL A 24 13.61 6.35 -11.05
N LEU A 25 14.09 7.57 -10.85
CA LEU A 25 13.34 8.78 -11.14
C LEU A 25 13.27 9.09 -12.64
N GLN A 26 14.28 8.70 -13.43
CA GLN A 26 14.33 9.01 -14.86
C GLN A 26 13.20 8.36 -15.68
N LYS A 27 12.56 7.30 -15.16
CA LYS A 27 11.38 6.68 -15.80
C LYS A 27 10.22 7.65 -15.94
N ASP A 28 9.93 8.41 -14.87
CA ASP A 28 8.81 9.34 -14.81
C ASP A 28 9.24 10.80 -15.05
N LEU A 29 10.48 11.12 -14.69
CA LEU A 29 11.05 12.46 -14.74
C LEU A 29 12.15 12.50 -15.79
N THR A 30 11.78 12.33 -17.06
CA THR A 30 12.74 12.37 -18.17
C THR A 30 13.55 13.68 -18.15
N GLY A 31 14.86 13.57 -18.39
CA GLY A 31 15.79 14.69 -18.38
C GLY A 31 16.28 15.14 -17.00
N ILE A 32 15.91 14.43 -15.93
CA ILE A 32 16.47 14.66 -14.60
C ILE A 32 17.92 14.17 -14.51
N THR A 33 18.78 14.92 -13.84
CA THR A 33 20.11 14.50 -13.41
C THR A 33 20.22 14.66 -11.90
N ILE A 34 20.25 13.54 -11.17
CA ILE A 34 20.40 13.50 -9.72
C ILE A 34 21.83 13.88 -9.35
N THR A 35 21.96 14.87 -8.49
CA THR A 35 23.24 15.42 -8.03
C THR A 35 23.57 14.99 -6.61
N ASP A 36 22.55 14.76 -5.78
CA ASP A 36 22.73 14.43 -4.37
C ASP A 36 21.57 13.59 -3.84
N VAL A 37 21.87 12.73 -2.86
CA VAL A 37 20.88 11.91 -2.14
C VAL A 37 21.25 11.88 -0.66
N ASP A 38 20.31 12.31 0.18
CA ASP A 38 20.47 12.41 1.62
C ASP A 38 19.48 11.46 2.31
N VAL A 39 19.99 10.32 2.75
CA VAL A 39 19.21 9.28 3.44
C VAL A 39 18.99 9.67 4.90
N LYS A 40 17.74 9.90 5.26
CA LYS A 40 17.31 10.32 6.60
C LYS A 40 17.18 9.16 7.58
N GLY A 41 17.18 7.93 7.06
CA GLY A 41 16.97 6.73 7.83
C GLY A 41 15.49 6.35 7.97
N SER A 42 15.21 5.44 8.89
CA SER A 42 13.89 4.84 9.04
C SER A 42 12.89 5.78 9.72
N ILE A 43 11.65 5.84 9.23
CA ILE A 43 10.61 6.77 9.73
C ILE A 43 9.84 6.26 10.97
N ASN A 44 10.46 5.34 11.73
CA ASN A 44 9.91 4.47 12.77
C ASN A 44 9.31 5.12 14.03
N GLN A 45 8.10 5.67 13.94
CA GLN A 45 7.12 5.54 15.03
C GLN A 45 5.73 5.22 14.47
N GLY A 46 5.32 3.96 14.62
CA GLY A 46 3.99 3.49 14.20
C GLY A 46 3.80 3.29 12.70
N GLU A 47 4.88 3.17 11.91
CA GLU A 47 4.84 3.07 10.44
C GLU A 47 5.55 1.80 9.97
N GLY A 48 5.11 1.19 8.87
CA GLY A 48 5.80 0.06 8.24
C GLY A 48 5.74 -1.21 9.08
N PHE A 49 4.54 -1.74 9.29
CA PHE A 49 4.34 -2.90 10.16
C PHE A 49 5.06 -4.17 9.65
N MET A 50 5.24 -4.30 8.34
CA MET A 50 5.84 -5.47 7.70
C MET A 50 7.06 -5.17 6.81
N SER A 51 7.51 -3.92 6.72
CA SER A 51 8.58 -3.51 5.80
C SER A 51 9.42 -2.41 6.44
N ASP A 52 10.69 -2.28 6.06
CA ASP A 52 11.47 -1.09 6.44
C ASP A 52 11.10 0.07 5.53
N ILE A 53 10.78 1.22 6.10
CA ILE A 53 10.48 2.43 5.33
C ILE A 53 11.56 3.45 5.62
N ILE A 54 12.36 3.76 4.60
CA ILE A 54 13.53 4.62 4.68
C ILE A 54 13.19 5.93 3.98
N ALA A 55 13.22 7.06 4.70
CA ALA A 55 13.08 8.37 4.10
C ALA A 55 14.42 8.83 3.52
N PHE A 56 14.37 9.48 2.37
CA PHE A 56 15.51 10.13 1.76
C PHE A 56 15.05 11.34 0.93
N ASP A 57 15.92 12.34 0.83
CA ASP A 57 15.73 13.45 -0.08
C ASP A 57 16.68 13.29 -1.27
N ALA A 58 16.18 13.54 -2.48
CA ALA A 58 16.99 13.57 -3.69
C ALA A 58 16.99 15.00 -4.24
N VAL A 59 18.17 15.49 -4.64
CA VAL A 59 18.33 16.75 -5.37
C VAL A 59 18.77 16.42 -6.78
N GLY A 60 18.11 17.04 -7.76
CA GLY A 60 18.47 16.88 -9.16
C GLY A 60 18.23 18.15 -9.97
N ILE A 61 18.81 18.19 -11.16
CA ILE A 61 18.59 19.26 -12.14
C ILE A 61 17.68 18.70 -13.23
N ARG A 62 16.61 19.43 -13.54
CA ARG A 62 15.71 19.13 -14.66
C ARG A 62 15.36 20.42 -15.37
N ASN A 63 15.50 20.45 -16.70
CA ASN A 63 15.26 21.65 -17.51
C ASN A 63 16.02 22.89 -17.01
N GLY A 64 17.29 22.71 -16.59
CA GLY A 64 18.14 23.78 -16.05
C GLY A 64 17.77 24.27 -14.66
N THR A 65 16.76 23.70 -14.01
CA THR A 65 16.30 24.10 -12.66
C THR A 65 16.60 23.02 -11.64
N SER A 66 17.11 23.41 -10.48
CA SER A 66 17.29 22.49 -9.34
C SER A 66 15.94 22.15 -8.72
N GLN A 67 15.66 20.87 -8.54
CA GLN A 67 14.46 20.32 -7.93
C GLN A 67 14.85 19.39 -6.78
N ARG A 68 14.04 19.41 -5.72
CA ARG A 68 14.18 18.52 -4.56
C ARG A 68 12.96 17.62 -4.47
N TYR A 69 13.21 16.34 -4.25
CA TYR A 69 12.19 15.30 -4.09
C TYR A 69 12.33 14.70 -2.71
N SER A 70 11.27 14.77 -1.90
CA SER A 70 11.22 14.06 -0.63
C SER A 70 10.53 12.72 -0.86
N LEU A 71 11.24 11.63 -0.61
CA LEU A 71 10.85 10.29 -1.01
C LEU A 71 10.96 9.30 0.15
N VAL A 72 10.28 8.17 0.00
CA VAL A 72 10.44 7.00 0.85
C VAL A 72 10.72 5.78 -0.01
N ALA A 73 11.62 4.92 0.46
CA ALA A 73 11.84 3.58 -0.05
C ALA A 73 11.29 2.58 0.96
N LYS A 74 10.28 1.81 0.55
CA LYS A 74 9.75 0.68 1.32
C LYS A 74 10.43 -0.59 0.83
N LEU A 75 11.24 -1.17 1.71
CA LEU A 75 12.08 -2.33 1.47
C LEU A 75 11.54 -3.55 2.21
N THR A 76 11.75 -4.73 1.66
CA THR A 76 11.49 -5.98 2.39
C THR A 76 12.31 -6.01 3.66
N ASP A 77 11.64 -6.23 4.80
CA ASP A 77 12.28 -6.51 6.07
C ASP A 77 11.70 -7.81 6.62
N PHE A 78 12.51 -8.86 6.75
CA PHE A 78 12.08 -10.09 7.40
C PHE A 78 12.31 -10.09 8.89
N LYS A 79 13.10 -9.17 9.46
CA LYS A 79 13.40 -9.13 10.90
C LYS A 79 12.28 -8.47 11.70
N ARG A 80 11.68 -7.38 11.17
CA ARG A 80 10.60 -6.63 11.85
C ARG A 80 9.19 -7.27 11.86
N PRO A 81 8.75 -8.07 10.86
CA PRO A 81 7.40 -8.68 10.85
C PRO A 81 7.07 -9.61 12.03
N PHE A 82 8.05 -9.95 12.89
CA PHE A 82 7.91 -10.99 13.92
C PHE A 82 7.30 -10.54 15.27
N THR A 83 6.71 -9.34 15.37
CA THR A 83 6.06 -8.95 16.65
C THR A 83 4.59 -9.34 16.77
N ILE A 84 3.82 -9.42 15.67
CA ILE A 84 2.38 -9.82 15.72
C ILE A 84 2.07 -11.06 14.86
N LEU A 85 2.83 -11.29 13.78
CA LEU A 85 2.70 -12.46 12.91
C LEU A 85 3.97 -13.33 13.03
N LYS A 86 4.27 -13.79 14.25
CA LYS A 86 5.46 -14.61 14.56
C LYS A 86 5.65 -15.82 13.63
N GLU A 87 4.58 -16.27 12.98
CA GLU A 87 4.54 -17.48 12.15
C GLU A 87 4.20 -17.22 10.68
N CYS A 88 4.23 -15.96 10.19
CA CYS A 88 3.98 -15.71 8.77
C CYS A 88 5.13 -16.29 7.92
N PRO A 89 4.86 -17.23 6.99
CA PRO A 89 5.89 -17.76 6.10
C PRO A 89 6.50 -16.64 5.24
N LYS A 90 7.81 -16.70 4.98
CA LYS A 90 8.50 -15.71 4.12
C LYS A 90 7.90 -15.68 2.72
N ASP A 91 7.52 -16.83 2.17
CA ASP A 91 6.90 -16.95 0.85
C ASP A 91 5.53 -16.26 0.79
N PHE A 92 4.75 -16.35 1.87
CA PHE A 92 3.50 -15.60 1.97
C PHE A 92 3.78 -14.10 2.12
N HIS A 93 4.80 -13.73 2.89
CA HIS A 93 5.18 -12.34 3.05
C HIS A 93 5.62 -11.70 1.71
N ILE A 94 6.51 -12.34 0.96
CA ILE A 94 6.94 -11.81 -0.34
C ILE A 94 5.77 -11.76 -1.33
N LYS A 95 4.82 -12.71 -1.24
CA LYS A 95 3.61 -12.68 -2.07
C LYS A 95 2.73 -11.48 -1.77
N LEU A 96 2.57 -11.13 -0.48
CA LEU A 96 1.88 -9.89 -0.09
C LEU A 96 2.59 -8.64 -0.62
N GLU A 97 3.93 -8.63 -0.62
CA GLU A 97 4.69 -7.50 -1.19
C GLU A 97 4.58 -7.44 -2.73
N LEU A 98 4.56 -8.59 -3.40
CA LEU A 98 4.29 -8.70 -4.83
C LEU A 98 2.90 -8.13 -5.16
N THR A 99 1.86 -8.47 -4.40
CA THR A 99 0.51 -7.91 -4.58
C THR A 99 0.53 -6.39 -4.48
N GLU A 100 1.22 -5.81 -3.50
CA GLU A 100 1.34 -4.35 -3.38
C GLU A 100 2.15 -3.72 -4.53
N VAL A 101 3.27 -4.34 -4.94
CA VAL A 101 4.06 -3.90 -6.10
C VAL A 101 3.21 -3.88 -7.36
N LYS A 102 2.44 -4.95 -7.60
CA LYS A 102 1.54 -5.09 -8.75
C LYS A 102 0.35 -4.13 -8.68
N PHE A 103 -0.18 -3.89 -7.50
CA PHE A 103 -1.21 -2.87 -7.31
C PHE A 103 -0.71 -1.49 -7.80
N TYR A 104 0.45 -1.03 -7.32
CA TYR A 104 0.98 0.29 -7.72
C TYR A 104 1.45 0.37 -9.17
N SER A 105 2.01 -0.73 -9.72
CA SER A 105 2.56 -0.74 -11.07
C SER A 105 1.53 -1.02 -12.17
N GLU A 106 0.44 -1.74 -11.86
CA GLU A 106 -0.56 -2.17 -12.84
C GLU A 106 -1.95 -1.60 -12.54
N ALA A 107 -2.49 -1.80 -11.33
CA ALA A 107 -3.86 -1.38 -11.02
C ALA A 107 -4.00 0.13 -10.87
N VAL A 108 -3.08 0.82 -10.19
CA VAL A 108 -3.18 2.27 -9.95
C VAL A 108 -3.23 3.09 -11.24
N PRO A 109 -2.37 2.86 -12.25
CA PRO A 109 -2.49 3.54 -13.54
C PRO A 109 -3.86 3.35 -14.20
N GLU A 110 -4.44 2.15 -14.12
CA GLU A 110 -5.77 1.87 -14.67
C GLU A 110 -6.88 2.56 -13.89
N LEU A 111 -6.81 2.56 -12.56
CA LEU A 111 -7.73 3.28 -11.68
C LEU A 111 -7.71 4.78 -11.97
N LEU A 112 -6.52 5.37 -12.13
CA LEU A 112 -6.34 6.77 -12.54
C LEU A 112 -6.97 7.04 -13.92
N SER A 113 -6.81 6.11 -14.86
CA SER A 113 -7.35 6.27 -16.23
C SER A 113 -8.88 6.35 -16.27
N VAL A 114 -9.56 5.74 -15.29
CA VAL A 114 -11.03 5.72 -15.20
C VAL A 114 -11.59 6.78 -14.24
N ALA A 115 -10.76 7.34 -13.36
CA ALA A 115 -11.14 8.39 -12.40
C ALA A 115 -11.40 9.75 -13.05
N ILE A 116 -10.75 10.07 -14.18
CA ILE A 116 -10.89 11.38 -14.86
C ILE A 116 -12.13 11.36 -15.78
N PRO A 117 -13.14 12.24 -15.55
CA PRO A 117 -14.25 12.41 -16.48
C PRO A 117 -13.76 12.93 -17.84
N GLY A 118 -14.32 12.43 -18.94
CA GLY A 118 -13.89 12.77 -20.31
C GLY A 118 -13.88 14.27 -20.66
N THR A 119 -14.52 15.13 -19.85
CA THR A 119 -14.61 16.59 -20.03
C THR A 119 -13.40 17.38 -19.53
N GLU A 120 -12.48 16.79 -18.76
CA GLU A 120 -11.25 17.47 -18.28
C GLU A 120 -10.01 17.14 -19.12
N ARG A 121 -10.15 16.34 -20.20
CA ARG A 121 -9.07 16.04 -21.15
C ARG A 121 -8.77 17.16 -22.15
N GLU A 122 -9.50 18.28 -22.12
CA GLU A 122 -9.11 19.47 -22.87
C GLU A 122 -7.87 20.09 -22.22
N SER A 123 -6.71 19.70 -22.74
CA SER A 123 -5.42 20.31 -22.46
C SER A 123 -5.50 21.81 -22.76
N LYS A 124 -5.63 22.62 -21.72
CA LYS A 124 -5.32 24.05 -21.83
C LYS A 124 -3.83 24.17 -22.11
N PRO A 125 -3.40 24.74 -23.25
CA PRO A 125 -1.99 24.90 -23.54
C PRO A 125 -1.39 25.88 -22.54
N GLY A 126 -0.41 25.42 -21.75
CA GLY A 126 0.37 26.28 -20.84
C GLY A 126 0.29 25.98 -19.34
N LYS A 127 -0.40 24.92 -18.90
CA LYS A 127 -0.18 24.35 -17.55
C LYS A 127 0.58 23.04 -17.71
N GLU A 128 1.69 22.94 -16.99
CA GLU A 128 2.58 21.78 -16.97
C GLU A 128 1.78 20.47 -16.88
N ASP A 129 2.11 19.52 -17.76
CA ASP A 129 1.58 18.16 -17.79
C ASP A 129 1.96 17.41 -16.50
N HIS A 130 1.21 17.67 -15.45
CA HIS A 130 1.03 16.73 -14.37
C HIS A 130 -0.41 16.25 -14.46
N PRO A 131 -0.66 14.96 -14.80
CA PRO A 131 -1.99 14.41 -14.58
C PRO A 131 -2.36 14.71 -13.13
N PRO A 132 -3.60 15.11 -12.81
CA PRO A 132 -3.99 15.45 -11.45
C PRO A 132 -3.93 14.19 -10.58
N THR A 133 -2.73 13.86 -10.10
CA THR A 133 -2.44 12.91 -9.02
C THR A 133 -3.13 13.34 -7.73
N ASP A 134 -3.55 14.61 -7.64
CA ASP A 134 -4.38 15.16 -6.57
C ASP A 134 -5.78 14.51 -6.45
N SER A 135 -6.22 13.75 -7.46
CA SER A 135 -7.58 13.17 -7.46
C SER A 135 -7.70 11.81 -6.77
N LEU A 136 -6.58 11.15 -6.48
CA LEU A 136 -6.56 9.82 -5.87
C LEU A 136 -5.77 9.84 -4.56
N PHE A 137 -6.30 9.14 -3.58
CA PHE A 137 -5.75 8.97 -2.24
C PHE A 137 -4.58 8.00 -2.16
N LEU A 138 -3.77 7.98 -3.21
CA LEU A 138 -2.64 7.07 -3.36
C LEU A 138 -1.38 7.91 -3.56
N PRO A 139 -0.29 7.64 -2.81
CA PRO A 139 0.94 8.40 -2.99
C PRO A 139 1.47 8.11 -4.39
N LYS A 140 2.08 9.09 -5.04
CA LYS A 140 2.75 8.83 -6.31
C LYS A 140 3.87 7.81 -6.08
N CYS A 141 3.82 6.72 -6.84
CA CYS A 141 4.83 5.66 -6.85
C CYS A 141 5.71 5.85 -8.09
N TYR A 142 6.99 6.11 -7.89
CA TYR A 142 7.98 6.30 -8.96
C TYR A 142 8.57 4.97 -9.45
N PHE A 143 8.62 3.98 -8.56
CA PHE A 143 9.18 2.68 -8.88
C PHE A 143 8.65 1.62 -7.93
N ALA A 144 8.23 0.49 -8.49
CA ALA A 144 7.88 -0.69 -7.73
C ALA A 144 8.49 -1.92 -8.41
N ALA A 145 9.13 -2.79 -7.63
CA ALA A 145 9.76 -4.00 -8.13
C ALA A 145 9.81 -5.08 -7.04
N THR A 146 9.84 -6.34 -7.45
CA THR A 146 10.07 -7.47 -6.55
C THR A 146 10.88 -8.53 -7.28
N ASP A 147 11.79 -9.16 -6.56
CA ASP A 147 12.48 -10.38 -6.97
C ASP A 147 12.11 -11.49 -5.97
N PRO A 148 11.15 -12.37 -6.33
CA PRO A 148 10.78 -13.49 -5.49
C PRO A 148 11.91 -14.50 -5.25
N ASN A 149 12.90 -14.60 -6.15
CA ASN A 149 14.01 -15.55 -5.98
C ASN A 149 14.95 -15.10 -4.87
N SER A 150 15.30 -13.80 -4.85
CA SER A 150 16.10 -13.20 -3.80
C SER A 150 15.27 -12.74 -2.59
N MET A 151 13.94 -12.91 -2.64
CA MET A 151 13.00 -12.55 -1.58
C MET A 151 13.06 -11.06 -1.20
N VAL A 152 13.18 -10.18 -2.18
CA VAL A 152 13.30 -8.73 -1.96
C VAL A 152 12.28 -7.95 -2.78
N SER A 153 11.90 -6.78 -2.29
CA SER A 153 11.02 -5.86 -2.98
C SER A 153 11.27 -4.40 -2.62
N VAL A 154 11.09 -3.63 -3.66
CA VAL A 154 11.12 -2.19 -3.90
C VAL A 154 9.81 -1.44 -3.97
N ARG A 155 9.48 -0.46 -3.14
CA ARG A 155 8.56 0.63 -3.55
C ARG A 155 9.17 1.99 -3.25
N VAL A 156 9.27 2.87 -4.24
CA VAL A 156 9.74 4.26 -4.11
C VAL A 156 8.57 5.20 -4.32
N MET A 157 8.25 5.97 -3.30
CA MET A 157 7.04 6.79 -3.27
C MET A 157 7.34 8.19 -2.74
N GLU A 158 6.41 9.12 -2.96
CA GLU A 158 6.48 10.43 -2.30
C GLU A 158 6.44 10.30 -0.78
N ASN A 159 7.30 11.07 -0.11
CA ASN A 159 7.28 11.19 1.34
C ASN A 159 6.16 12.13 1.78
N LEU A 160 4.98 11.59 2.06
CA LEU A 160 3.84 12.38 2.50
C LEU A 160 4.05 13.06 3.86
N LYS A 161 4.98 12.59 4.72
CA LYS A 161 5.31 13.31 5.97
C LYS A 161 5.82 14.72 5.69
N SER A 162 6.66 14.87 4.65
CA SER A 162 7.17 16.17 4.22
C SER A 162 6.05 17.12 3.79
N GLN A 163 4.89 16.57 3.40
CA GLN A 163 3.71 17.33 3.01
C GLN A 163 2.76 17.60 4.19
N GLY A 164 3.13 17.23 5.42
CA GLY A 164 2.33 17.43 6.63
C GLY A 164 1.31 16.33 6.92
N PHE A 165 1.47 15.15 6.33
CA PHE A 165 0.72 13.97 6.74
C PHE A 165 1.37 13.31 7.96
N SER A 166 0.53 12.72 8.80
CA SER A 166 0.94 11.99 10.00
C SER A 166 0.24 10.64 10.07
N ILE A 167 0.89 9.65 10.66
CA ILE A 167 0.25 8.40 11.04
C ILE A 167 -0.20 8.46 12.49
N LYS A 168 -1.21 7.66 12.83
CA LYS A 168 -1.54 7.38 14.23
C LYS A 168 -0.90 6.08 14.68
N PRO A 169 -0.41 5.99 15.94
CA PRO A 169 -0.01 4.73 16.54
C PRO A 169 -1.08 3.64 16.39
N ASN A 170 -0.62 2.41 16.21
CA ASN A 170 -1.52 1.25 16.15
C ASN A 170 -2.45 1.22 17.37
N ARG A 171 -3.72 0.86 17.15
CA ARG A 171 -4.80 0.82 18.17
C ARG A 171 -5.26 2.18 18.70
N GLN A 172 -4.71 3.32 18.25
CA GLN A 172 -5.32 4.62 18.55
C GLN A 172 -6.58 4.83 17.69
N PRO A 173 -7.73 5.17 18.29
CA PRO A 173 -8.96 5.36 17.52
C PRO A 173 -8.90 6.59 16.61
N LEU A 174 -9.58 6.49 15.48
CA LEU A 174 -9.89 7.63 14.62
C LEU A 174 -11.05 8.44 15.22
N SER A 175 -10.97 9.75 15.12
CA SER A 175 -12.12 10.63 15.32
C SER A 175 -13.18 10.37 14.24
N ARG A 176 -14.42 10.79 14.49
CA ARG A 176 -15.51 10.68 13.50
C ARG A 176 -15.14 11.31 12.15
N ALA A 177 -14.50 12.48 12.16
CA ALA A 177 -14.09 13.17 10.94
C ALA A 177 -13.06 12.36 10.14
N GLU A 178 -12.04 11.83 10.81
CA GLU A 178 -11.04 10.97 10.17
C GLU A 178 -11.66 9.67 9.65
N MET A 179 -12.53 9.03 10.43
CA MET A 179 -13.22 7.80 10.03
C MET A 179 -14.08 8.00 8.78
N MET A 180 -14.83 9.11 8.69
CA MET A 180 -15.63 9.42 7.50
C MET A 180 -14.77 9.59 6.25
N LEU A 181 -13.55 10.09 6.39
CA LEU A 181 -12.64 10.30 5.27
C LEU A 181 -11.95 9.00 4.86
N VAL A 182 -11.57 8.16 5.83
CA VAL A 182 -11.14 6.77 5.57
C VAL A 182 -12.26 5.92 4.96
N ALA A 183 -13.52 6.13 5.35
CA ALA A 183 -14.63 5.44 4.70
C ALA A 183 -14.83 5.93 3.25
N GLY A 184 -14.73 7.25 3.02
CA GLY A 184 -14.78 7.85 1.69
C GLY A 184 -13.67 7.35 0.77
N ALA A 185 -12.46 7.17 1.32
CA ALA A 185 -11.33 6.51 0.69
C ALA A 185 -11.64 5.18 0.05
N LEU A 186 -12.07 4.27 0.92
CA LEU A 186 -12.32 2.89 0.59
C LEU A 186 -13.49 2.85 -0.37
N ALA A 187 -14.50 3.68 -0.18
CA ALA A 187 -15.60 3.82 -1.12
C ALA A 187 -15.14 4.28 -2.51
N GLN A 188 -14.24 5.25 -2.62
CA GLN A 188 -13.68 5.68 -3.90
C GLN A 188 -12.85 4.56 -4.56
N LEU A 189 -11.98 3.88 -3.80
CA LEU A 189 -11.22 2.73 -4.28
C LEU A 189 -12.13 1.61 -4.80
N HIS A 190 -13.13 1.26 -4.01
CA HIS A 190 -14.12 0.23 -4.33
C HIS A 190 -14.92 0.64 -5.57
N GLY A 191 -15.35 1.89 -5.65
CA GLY A 191 -16.08 2.42 -6.80
C GLY A 191 -15.24 2.40 -8.09
N LEU A 192 -13.97 2.81 -8.03
CA LEU A 192 -13.08 2.81 -9.19
C LEU A 192 -12.71 1.39 -9.64
N SER A 193 -12.44 0.47 -8.69
CA SER A 193 -12.17 -0.93 -9.04
C SER A 193 -13.39 -1.62 -9.65
N HIS A 194 -14.59 -1.34 -9.14
CA HIS A 194 -15.82 -1.81 -9.76
C HIS A 194 -16.04 -1.21 -11.16
N LEU A 195 -15.85 0.09 -11.33
CA LEU A 195 -15.94 0.74 -12.65
C LEU A 195 -14.94 0.12 -13.64
N LEU A 196 -13.75 -0.22 -13.17
CA LEU A 196 -12.74 -0.89 -13.98
C LEU A 196 -13.17 -2.30 -14.42
N GLU A 197 -13.78 -3.07 -13.52
CA GLU A 197 -14.40 -4.37 -13.83
C GLU A 197 -15.49 -4.24 -14.90
N LEU A 198 -16.40 -3.27 -14.73
CA LEU A 198 -17.47 -3.01 -15.69
C LEU A 198 -16.93 -2.62 -17.08
N ARG A 199 -15.89 -1.79 -17.13
CA ARG A 199 -15.27 -1.35 -18.40
C ARG A 199 -14.44 -2.44 -19.07
N SER A 200 -13.79 -3.30 -18.29
CA SER A 200 -12.99 -4.41 -18.82
C SER A 200 -13.86 -5.57 -19.33
N GLY A 201 -15.09 -5.70 -18.80
CA GLY A 201 -15.96 -6.84 -19.06
C GLY A 201 -15.43 -8.16 -18.47
N LYS A 202 -14.44 -8.10 -17.56
CA LYS A 202 -13.79 -9.25 -16.94
C LYS A 202 -13.77 -9.07 -15.42
N PRO A 203 -14.13 -10.10 -14.63
CA PRO A 203 -13.95 -10.09 -13.19
C PRO A 203 -12.53 -9.69 -12.79
N LEU A 204 -12.39 -8.88 -11.73
CA LEU A 204 -11.07 -8.40 -11.27
C LEU A 204 -10.06 -9.54 -11.03
N PRO A 205 -10.41 -10.70 -10.44
CA PRO A 205 -9.48 -11.81 -10.28
C PRO A 205 -9.04 -12.48 -11.59
N GLU A 206 -9.80 -12.33 -12.68
CA GLU A 206 -9.39 -12.80 -14.00
C GLU A 206 -8.52 -11.79 -14.73
N LYS A 207 -8.71 -10.49 -14.41
CA LYS A 207 -7.90 -9.39 -14.94
C LYS A 207 -6.53 -9.32 -14.28
N TYR A 208 -6.48 -9.56 -12.97
CA TYR A 208 -5.28 -9.45 -12.13
C TYR A 208 -4.96 -10.81 -11.49
N ASP A 209 -4.02 -11.53 -12.09
CA ASP A 209 -3.58 -12.87 -11.66
C ASP A 209 -2.77 -12.87 -10.35
N TRP A 210 -2.35 -11.68 -9.89
CA TRP A 210 -1.59 -11.44 -8.67
C TRP A 210 -2.46 -11.17 -7.43
N ILE A 211 -3.78 -11.03 -7.60
CA ILE A 211 -4.70 -10.93 -6.47
C ILE A 211 -4.65 -12.26 -5.69
N LEU A 212 -4.55 -12.16 -4.36
CA LEU A 212 -4.48 -13.35 -3.50
C LEU A 212 -5.66 -14.29 -3.77
N SER A 213 -5.32 -15.53 -4.08
CA SER A 213 -6.28 -16.57 -4.38
C SER A 213 -6.83 -17.21 -3.11
N ARG A 214 -7.93 -17.98 -3.24
CA ARG A 214 -8.45 -18.81 -2.15
C ARG A 214 -7.39 -19.76 -1.59
N SER A 215 -6.57 -20.37 -2.46
CA SER A 215 -5.50 -21.28 -2.04
C SER A 215 -4.42 -20.58 -1.22
N ASP A 216 -4.14 -19.31 -1.49
CA ASP A 216 -3.17 -18.53 -0.70
C ASP A 216 -3.67 -18.31 0.71
N ILE A 217 -4.96 -18.00 0.85
CA ILE A 217 -5.60 -17.80 2.16
C ILE A 217 -5.77 -19.14 2.90
N GLU A 218 -6.05 -20.23 2.19
CA GLU A 218 -6.06 -21.60 2.76
C GLU A 218 -4.70 -21.96 3.38
N GLY A 219 -3.59 -21.61 2.73
CA GLY A 219 -2.24 -21.77 3.29
C GLY A 219 -2.03 -21.05 4.62
N MET A 220 -2.82 -20.00 4.90
CA MET A 220 -2.77 -19.22 6.13
C MET A 220 -3.80 -19.64 7.19
N ARG A 221 -4.60 -20.68 6.93
CA ARG A 221 -5.66 -21.13 7.86
C ARG A 221 -5.15 -21.35 9.28
N GLY A 222 -4.01 -22.03 9.43
CA GLY A 222 -3.43 -22.32 10.75
C GLY A 222 -3.14 -21.04 11.54
N THR A 223 -2.47 -20.09 10.92
CA THR A 223 -2.13 -18.79 11.53
C THR A 223 -3.39 -17.99 11.89
N LEU A 224 -4.36 -17.91 10.97
CA LEU A 224 -5.61 -17.18 11.20
C LEU A 224 -6.43 -17.79 12.35
N SER A 225 -6.55 -19.11 12.38
CA SER A 225 -7.24 -19.84 13.45
C SER A 225 -6.55 -19.62 14.80
N TYR A 226 -5.22 -19.70 14.85
CA TYR A 226 -4.45 -19.47 16.06
C TYR A 226 -4.64 -18.04 16.61
N GLN A 227 -4.56 -17.03 15.73
CA GLN A 227 -4.77 -15.64 16.11
C GLN A 227 -6.18 -15.39 16.63
N TYR A 228 -7.18 -15.92 15.93
CA TYR A 228 -8.57 -15.81 16.35
C TYR A 228 -8.79 -16.44 17.73
N GLN A 229 -8.33 -17.68 17.94
CA GLN A 229 -8.45 -18.37 19.22
C GLN A 229 -7.73 -17.63 20.36
N THR A 230 -6.57 -17.05 20.07
CA THR A 230 -5.83 -16.21 21.04
C THR A 230 -6.65 -14.98 21.42
N ALA A 231 -7.22 -14.27 20.44
CA ALA A 231 -8.07 -13.11 20.68
C ALA A 231 -9.35 -13.46 21.47
N VAL A 232 -9.96 -14.63 21.22
CA VAL A 232 -11.12 -15.11 21.99
C VAL A 232 -10.73 -15.38 23.45
N LYS A 233 -9.55 -15.94 23.73
CA LYS A 233 -9.05 -16.13 25.11
C LYS A 233 -8.77 -14.81 25.81
N GLU A 234 -8.17 -13.85 25.10
CA GLU A 234 -7.95 -12.48 25.63
C GLU A 234 -9.29 -11.80 25.95
N PHE A 235 -10.27 -11.92 25.06
CA PHE A 235 -11.64 -11.41 25.28
C PHE A 235 -12.28 -12.06 26.51
N ALA A 236 -12.23 -13.38 26.64
CA ALA A 236 -12.80 -14.10 27.77
C ALA A 236 -12.17 -13.69 29.10
N THR A 237 -10.86 -13.38 29.09
CA THR A 237 -10.13 -12.90 30.26
C THR A 237 -10.54 -11.48 30.65
N ALA A 238 -10.75 -10.61 29.65
CA ALA A 238 -11.16 -9.22 29.87
C ALA A 238 -12.63 -9.07 30.27
N PHE A 239 -13.50 -9.99 29.83
CA PHE A 239 -14.96 -9.95 30.02
C PHE A 239 -15.50 -11.28 30.58
N PRO A 240 -15.13 -11.65 31.82
CA PRO A 240 -15.49 -12.95 32.39
C PRO A 240 -17.01 -13.14 32.59
N ASP A 241 -17.77 -12.05 32.68
CA ASP A 241 -19.24 -12.05 32.76
C ASP A 241 -19.94 -12.39 31.43
N GLN A 242 -19.20 -12.38 30.32
CA GLN A 242 -19.71 -12.62 28.96
C GLN A 242 -19.51 -14.08 28.51
N ALA A 243 -19.66 -15.05 29.41
CA ALA A 243 -19.37 -16.47 29.14
C ALA A 243 -20.19 -17.07 27.97
N ASP A 244 -21.47 -16.69 27.79
CA ASP A 244 -22.28 -17.14 26.64
C ASP A 244 -21.71 -16.63 25.31
N LEU A 245 -21.29 -15.36 25.27
CA LEU A 245 -20.69 -14.76 24.08
C LEU A 245 -19.35 -15.43 23.76
N THR A 246 -18.49 -15.66 24.76
CA THR A 246 -17.24 -16.41 24.59
C THR A 246 -17.51 -17.79 24.00
N ALA A 247 -18.45 -18.56 24.56
CA ALA A 247 -18.79 -19.90 24.06
C ALA A 247 -19.33 -19.88 22.61
N ARG A 248 -19.97 -18.79 22.19
CA ARG A 248 -20.37 -18.59 20.77
C ARG A 248 -19.17 -18.27 19.89
N LEU A 249 -18.28 -17.38 20.34
CA LEU A 249 -17.06 -17.01 19.60
C LEU A 249 -16.13 -18.21 19.41
N GLU A 250 -15.99 -19.08 20.41
CA GLU A 250 -15.19 -20.31 20.34
C GLU A 250 -15.71 -21.32 19.30
N LYS A 251 -17.01 -21.30 19.01
CA LYS A 251 -17.64 -22.17 18.00
C LYS A 251 -17.53 -21.63 16.58
N LEU A 252 -17.18 -20.35 16.41
CA LEU A 252 -17.00 -19.78 15.08
C LEU A 252 -15.70 -20.28 14.46
N ASP A 253 -15.82 -20.75 13.23
CA ASP A 253 -14.68 -20.98 12.35
C ASP A 253 -14.56 -19.75 11.42
N PRO A 254 -13.69 -18.78 11.74
CA PRO A 254 -13.60 -17.53 10.98
C PRO A 254 -13.23 -17.79 9.52
N TYR A 255 -12.44 -18.84 9.26
CA TYR A 255 -12.02 -19.20 7.92
C TYR A 255 -13.22 -19.68 7.09
N ARG A 256 -14.03 -20.58 7.66
CA ARG A 256 -15.23 -21.08 6.98
C ARG A 256 -16.24 -19.96 6.69
N GLU A 257 -16.41 -19.02 7.61
CA GLU A 257 -17.31 -17.88 7.39
C GLU A 257 -16.79 -16.94 6.29
N ILE A 258 -15.49 -16.67 6.24
CA ILE A 258 -14.87 -15.90 5.14
C ILE A 258 -15.09 -16.59 3.80
N LEU A 259 -14.90 -17.91 3.70
CA LEU A 259 -15.09 -18.64 2.45
C LEU A 259 -16.54 -18.60 1.96
N LYS A 260 -17.53 -18.74 2.85
CA LYS A 260 -18.95 -18.61 2.49
C LYS A 260 -19.25 -17.24 1.88
N LEU A 261 -18.64 -16.18 2.41
CA LEU A 261 -18.83 -14.81 1.90
C LEU A 261 -18.23 -14.63 0.49
N ALA A 262 -17.17 -15.36 0.15
CA ALA A 262 -16.50 -15.29 -1.15
C ALA A 262 -17.31 -15.93 -2.30
N GLU A 263 -18.26 -16.81 -2.00
CA GLU A 263 -19.07 -17.56 -2.98
C GLU A 263 -20.36 -16.84 -3.40
N GLY A 264 -20.73 -15.75 -2.71
CA GLY A 264 -21.94 -15.00 -3.02
C GLY A 264 -21.83 -14.17 -4.31
N PRO A 265 -22.97 -13.83 -4.96
CA PRO A 265 -23.04 -12.97 -6.14
C PRO A 265 -22.75 -11.49 -5.83
N ARG A 266 -22.01 -11.22 -4.76
CA ARG A 266 -21.75 -9.88 -4.26
C ARG A 266 -20.75 -9.17 -5.14
N LEU A 267 -20.89 -7.84 -5.17
CA LEU A 267 -19.91 -6.93 -5.73
C LEU A 267 -18.50 -7.28 -5.21
N LYS A 268 -17.56 -7.53 -6.12
CA LYS A 268 -16.15 -7.76 -5.79
C LYS A 268 -15.38 -6.50 -6.16
N VAL A 269 -14.52 -6.06 -5.26
CA VAL A 269 -13.74 -4.83 -5.38
C VAL A 269 -12.32 -5.10 -4.88
N ILE A 270 -11.36 -4.31 -5.35
CA ILE A 270 -10.01 -4.33 -4.76
C ILE A 270 -10.12 -3.76 -3.35
N CYS A 271 -9.62 -4.49 -2.36
CA CYS A 271 -9.71 -4.12 -0.96
C CYS A 271 -8.31 -4.06 -0.35
N HIS A 272 -8.10 -3.12 0.57
CA HIS A 272 -6.89 -3.02 1.36
C HIS A 272 -6.84 -4.11 2.43
N VAL A 273 -5.82 -4.97 2.42
CA VAL A 273 -5.66 -6.03 3.42
C VAL A 273 -5.03 -5.44 4.69
N GLY A 274 -5.80 -5.43 5.78
CA GLY A 274 -5.32 -4.92 7.07
C GLY A 274 -5.31 -3.40 7.11
N SER A 275 -6.50 -2.78 6.93
CA SER A 275 -6.75 -1.33 7.07
C SER A 275 -6.67 -0.84 8.52
N TRP A 276 -5.59 -1.21 9.20
CA TRP A 276 -5.23 -0.69 10.51
C TRP A 276 -4.84 0.78 10.39
N VAL A 277 -5.07 1.54 11.45
CA VAL A 277 -4.81 2.99 11.48
C VAL A 277 -3.33 3.34 11.23
N ASN A 278 -2.43 2.40 11.50
CA ASN A 278 -0.99 2.52 11.28
C ASN A 278 -0.56 2.18 9.84
N ASN A 279 -1.51 2.04 8.92
CA ASN A 279 -1.29 1.94 7.48
C ASN A 279 -1.92 3.13 6.72
N ILE A 280 -2.48 4.10 7.46
CA ILE A 280 -3.23 5.22 6.91
C ILE A 280 -2.56 6.52 7.37
N MET A 281 -2.05 7.30 6.43
CA MET A 281 -1.60 8.65 6.71
C MET A 281 -2.75 9.62 6.66
N ILE A 282 -2.74 10.62 7.53
CA ILE A 282 -3.82 11.57 7.75
C ILE A 282 -3.21 12.97 7.76
N LYS A 283 -3.79 13.91 7.01
CA LYS A 283 -3.42 15.34 7.05
C LYS A 283 -4.66 16.19 7.23
N VAL A 284 -4.74 16.95 8.30
CA VAL A 284 -5.84 17.89 8.56
C VAL A 284 -5.45 19.28 8.04
N ARG A 285 -6.18 19.83 7.06
CA ARG A 285 -6.04 21.21 6.59
C ARG A 285 -7.40 21.86 6.38
N HIS A 286 -7.65 23.02 6.99
CA HIS A 286 -8.87 23.82 6.80
C HIS A 286 -10.18 23.01 6.95
N GLY A 287 -10.24 22.12 7.95
CA GLY A 287 -11.41 21.25 8.16
C GLY A 287 -11.55 20.08 7.16
N ARG A 288 -10.59 19.89 6.25
CA ARG A 288 -10.50 18.75 5.33
C ARG A 288 -9.39 17.82 5.79
N VAL A 289 -9.62 16.51 5.71
CA VAL A 289 -8.59 15.50 6.00
C VAL A 289 -8.27 14.76 4.72
N PHE A 290 -6.99 14.68 4.39
CA PHE A 290 -6.47 13.89 3.28
C PHE A 290 -5.93 12.58 3.83
N PHE A 291 -6.09 11.48 3.10
CA PHE A 291 -5.65 10.17 3.55
C PHE A 291 -4.92 9.40 2.45
N TYR A 292 -4.01 8.52 2.86
CA TYR A 292 -3.21 7.68 1.95
C TYR A 292 -2.89 6.34 2.57
N PHE A 293 -2.90 5.28 1.76
CA PHE A 293 -2.44 3.95 2.18
C PHE A 293 -0.92 3.86 2.07
N LEU A 294 -0.25 3.59 3.19
CA LEU A 294 1.20 3.33 3.28
C LEU A 294 1.56 1.86 3.17
N ASP A 295 0.59 0.98 3.45
CA ASP A 295 0.81 -0.46 3.48
C ASP A 295 -0.25 -1.20 2.68
N LYS A 296 0.00 -2.49 2.45
CA LYS A 296 -0.64 -3.52 1.62
C LYS A 296 -2.03 -3.26 1.01
N MET A 297 -2.12 -3.49 -0.29
CA MET A 297 -3.35 -3.63 -1.07
C MET A 297 -3.50 -5.07 -1.54
#